data_AF-B9XJC6-F1
#
_entry.id   AF-B9XJC6-F1
#
_cell.length_a   1.000
_cell.length_b   1.000
_cell.length_c   1.000
_cell.angle_alpha   90.00
_cell.angle_beta   90.00
_cell.angle_gamma   90.00
#
_symmetry.space_group_name_H-M   'P 1'
#
loop_
_entity.id
_entity.type
_entity.pdbx_description
1 polymer ?
#
loop_
_entity_poly.entity_id
_entity_poly.type
_entity_poly.pdbx_seq_one_letter_code
_entity_poly.pdbx_strand_id
1 'polypeptide(L)'
;MQKGAYKTPALQELQRDIMSLAVETKKLLLECIADSIHATTHDFLFALQEAHDRKLGIEVTVDGVNIAAESDGLQGELFGDNGWVAKYSKYPNVFDGR
;
A
#
# COMPACT_ATOMS: atom_id res chain seq x y z
N MET A 1 -8.55 24.49 10.46
CA MET A 1 -9.30 24.11 9.24
C MET A 1 -9.28 22.59 9.10
N GLN A 2 -10.41 21.89 9.27
CA GLN A 2 -10.49 20.46 8.95
C GLN A 2 -10.60 20.29 7.43
N LYS A 3 -9.52 19.87 6.77
CA LYS A 3 -9.57 19.42 5.37
C LYS A 3 -10.16 18.00 5.35
N GLY A 4 -11.31 17.83 4.69
CA GLY A 4 -11.79 16.51 4.24
C GLY A 4 -12.78 15.77 5.13
N ALA A 5 -13.80 16.44 5.70
CA ALA A 5 -14.94 15.70 6.23
C ALA A 5 -15.71 15.06 5.07
N TYR A 6 -15.86 13.74 5.07
CA TYR A 6 -16.66 13.04 4.07
C TYR A 6 -18.12 13.53 4.16
N LYS A 7 -18.77 13.70 3.01
CA LYS A 7 -20.13 14.30 2.95
C LYS A 7 -21.26 13.28 3.12
N THR A 8 -20.96 11.99 2.96
CA THR A 8 -21.95 10.91 3.05
C THR A 8 -22.23 10.56 4.53
N PRO A 9 -23.49 10.44 4.97
CA PRO A 9 -23.83 10.20 6.38
C PRO A 9 -23.12 8.99 7.02
N ALA A 10 -23.05 7.86 6.31
CA ALA A 10 -22.36 6.66 6.80
C ALA A 10 -20.86 6.89 7.06
N LEU A 11 -20.20 7.68 6.21
CA LEU A 11 -18.77 8.01 6.39
C LEU A 11 -18.55 9.03 7.50
N GLN A 12 -19.53 9.91 7.75
CA GLN A 12 -19.49 10.83 8.89
C GLN A 12 -19.64 10.11 10.22
N GLU A 13 -20.49 9.09 10.28
CA GLU A 13 -20.64 8.23 11.46
C GLU A 13 -19.35 7.48 11.75
N LEU A 14 -18.82 6.77 10.76
CA LEU A 14 -17.52 6.09 10.88
C LEU A 14 -16.40 7.06 11.31
N GLN A 15 -16.36 8.26 10.73
CA GLN A 15 -15.38 9.27 11.11
C GLN A 15 -15.53 9.71 12.58
N ARG A 16 -16.76 9.92 13.07
CA ARG A 16 -16.99 10.24 14.49
C ARG A 16 -16.54 9.10 15.39
N ASP A 17 -16.89 7.87 15.04
CA ASP A 17 -16.57 6.68 15.82
C ASP A 17 -15.05 6.52 15.92
N ILE A 18 -14.34 6.59 14.79
CA ILE A 18 -12.88 6.56 14.77
C ILE A 18 -12.30 7.71 15.60
N MET A 19 -12.84 8.93 15.48
CA MET A 19 -12.37 10.09 16.25
C MET A 19 -12.62 9.96 17.75
N SER A 20 -13.61 9.16 18.18
CA SER A 20 -13.89 8.89 19.59
C SER A 20 -12.92 7.88 20.22
N LEU A 21 -12.21 7.09 19.41
CA LEU A 21 -11.28 6.08 19.91
C LEU A 21 -10.09 6.69 20.67
N ALA A 22 -9.54 5.90 21.61
CA ALA A 22 -8.29 6.23 22.28
C ALA A 22 -7.14 6.37 21.27
N VAL A 23 -6.15 7.20 21.60
CA VAL A 23 -5.00 7.48 20.72
C VAL A 23 -4.26 6.19 20.35
N GLU A 24 -4.04 5.29 21.31
CA GLU A 24 -3.35 4.03 21.05
C GLU A 24 -4.15 3.10 20.12
N THR A 25 -5.48 3.05 20.27
CA THR A 25 -6.34 2.29 19.35
C THR A 25 -6.31 2.87 17.94
N LYS A 26 -6.26 4.21 17.81
CA LYS A 26 -6.11 4.86 16.49
C LYS A 26 -4.78 4.52 15.83
N LYS A 27 -3.69 4.44 16.60
CA LYS A 27 -2.38 4.02 16.08
C LYS A 27 -2.44 2.58 15.57
N LEU A 28 -2.93 1.65 16.39
CA LEU A 28 -3.11 0.25 15.98
C LEU A 28 -4.01 0.11 14.74
N LEU A 29 -5.08 0.90 14.65
CA LEU A 29 -5.95 0.91 13.47
C LEU A 29 -5.20 1.38 12.22
N LEU A 30 -4.42 2.46 12.32
CA LEU A 30 -3.60 2.96 11.21
C LEU A 30 -2.55 1.93 10.77
N GLU A 31 -1.93 1.26 11.73
CA GLU A 31 -0.99 0.16 11.51
C GLU A 31 -1.64 -0.99 10.72
N CYS A 32 -2.78 -1.51 11.18
CA CYS A 32 -3.51 -2.57 10.47
C CYS A 32 -3.93 -2.18 9.05
N ILE A 33 -4.34 -0.92 8.85
CA ILE A 33 -4.72 -0.42 7.52
C ILE A 33 -3.49 -0.33 6.61
N ALA A 34 -2.38 0.21 7.11
CA ALA A 34 -1.14 0.31 6.35
C ALA A 34 -0.65 -1.07 5.93
N ASP A 35 -0.64 -2.04 6.84
CA ASP A 35 -0.24 -3.42 6.56
C ASP A 35 -1.15 -4.08 5.52
N SER A 36 -2.46 -3.87 5.62
CA SER A 36 -3.41 -4.40 4.63
C SER A 36 -3.14 -3.85 3.24
N ILE A 37 -2.82 -2.55 3.14
CA ILE A 37 -2.47 -1.90 1.87
C ILE A 37 -1.14 -2.42 1.35
N HIS A 38 -0.12 -2.54 2.19
CA HIS A 38 1.20 -3.03 1.81
C HIS A 38 1.13 -4.48 1.32
N ALA A 39 0.45 -5.37 2.05
CA ALA A 39 0.25 -6.76 1.65
C ALA A 39 -0.50 -6.88 0.32
N THR A 40 -1.60 -6.13 0.16
CA THR A 40 -2.36 -6.13 -1.10
C THR A 40 -1.51 -5.60 -2.27
N THR A 41 -0.68 -4.59 -2.03
CA THR A 41 0.21 -4.02 -3.04
C THR A 41 1.29 -5.03 -3.43
N HIS A 42 1.90 -5.72 -2.46
CA HIS A 42 2.84 -6.80 -2.70
C HIS A 42 2.23 -7.89 -3.59
N ASP A 43 1.07 -8.41 -3.21
CA ASP A 43 0.40 -9.49 -3.94
C ASP A 43 -0.01 -9.06 -5.34
N PHE A 44 -0.45 -7.80 -5.50
CA PHE A 44 -0.75 -7.24 -6.81
C PHE A 44 0.50 -7.16 -7.70
N LEU A 45 1.62 -6.65 -7.20
CA LEU A 45 2.87 -6.56 -7.95
C LEU A 45 3.40 -7.95 -8.32
N PHE A 46 3.30 -8.90 -7.40
CA PHE A 46 3.65 -10.30 -7.65
C PHE A 46 2.78 -10.91 -8.76
N ALA A 47 1.47 -10.67 -8.72
CA ALA A 47 0.56 -11.16 -9.75
C ALA A 47 0.87 -10.59 -11.15
N LEU A 48 1.29 -9.32 -11.23
CA LEU A 48 1.74 -8.70 -12.48
C LEU A 48 3.02 -9.34 -13.00
N GLN A 49 4.00 -9.58 -12.12
CA GLN A 49 5.24 -10.28 -12.46
C GLN A 49 4.93 -11.70 -12.99
N GLU A 50 4.14 -12.48 -12.26
CA GLU A 50 3.76 -13.84 -12.66
C GLU A 50 3.00 -13.86 -13.99
N ALA A 51 2.11 -12.89 -14.22
CA ALA A 51 1.37 -12.80 -15.47
C ALA A 51 2.30 -12.51 -16.66
N HIS A 52 3.31 -11.65 -16.47
CA HIS A 52 4.35 -11.40 -17.46
C HIS A 52 5.18 -12.65 -17.74
N ASP A 53 5.71 -13.29 -16.69
CA ASP A 53 6.61 -14.43 -16.79
C ASP A 53 5.92 -15.66 -17.43
N ARG A 54 4.62 -15.82 -17.15
CA ARG A 54 3.77 -16.86 -17.75
C ARG A 54 3.17 -16.47 -19.10
N LYS A 55 3.46 -15.27 -19.62
CA LYS A 55 2.93 -14.75 -20.89
C LYS A 55 1.40 -14.76 -20.95
N LEU A 56 0.74 -14.36 -19.86
CA LEU A 56 -0.72 -14.31 -19.71
C LEU A 56 -1.35 -13.02 -20.26
N GLY A 57 -0.61 -12.25 -21.06
CA GLY A 57 -1.14 -11.09 -21.78
C GLY A 57 -1.30 -9.81 -20.94
N ILE A 58 -0.59 -9.73 -19.81
CA ILE A 58 -0.48 -8.49 -19.01
C ILE A 58 0.96 -8.01 -19.06
N GLU A 59 1.15 -6.76 -19.47
CA GLU A 59 2.43 -6.07 -19.47
C GLU A 59 2.28 -4.71 -18.80
N VAL A 60 3.27 -4.30 -18.02
CA VAL A 60 3.32 -2.97 -17.41
C VAL A 60 4.53 -2.24 -17.99
N THR A 61 4.26 -1.13 -18.67
CA THR A 61 5.29 -0.37 -19.39
C THR A 61 5.39 1.04 -18.84
N VAL A 62 6.61 1.50 -18.53
CA VAL A 62 6.92 2.88 -18.11
C VAL A 62 7.98 3.42 -19.06
N ASP A 63 7.70 4.55 -19.71
CA ASP A 63 8.59 5.17 -20.71
C ASP A 63 9.06 4.20 -21.82
N GLY A 64 8.16 3.30 -22.23
CA GLY A 64 8.44 2.29 -23.26
C GLY A 64 9.22 1.06 -22.77
N VAL A 65 9.58 1.01 -21.49
CA VAL A 65 10.29 -0.11 -20.85
C VAL A 65 9.31 -0.98 -20.08
N ASN A 66 9.31 -2.29 -20.34
CA ASN A 66 8.53 -3.23 -19.54
C ASN A 66 9.24 -3.44 -18.19
N ILE A 67 8.61 -2.95 -17.13
CA ILE A 67 9.24 -2.92 -15.79
C ILE A 67 9.38 -4.31 -15.17
N ALA A 68 8.56 -5.28 -15.59
CA ALA A 68 8.66 -6.66 -15.12
C ALA A 68 9.87 -7.40 -15.73
N ALA A 69 10.42 -6.90 -16.85
CA ALA A 69 11.61 -7.45 -17.49
C ALA A 69 12.91 -6.90 -16.91
N GLU A 70 12.88 -5.69 -16.33
CA GLU A 70 14.06 -5.00 -15.77
C GLU A 70 14.18 -5.14 -14.25
N SER A 71 13.16 -5.66 -13.58
CA SER A 71 13.15 -5.86 -12.13
C SER A 71 13.50 -7.31 -11.79
N ASP A 72 14.34 -7.51 -10.76
CA ASP A 72 14.57 -8.82 -10.13
C ASP A 72 13.33 -9.32 -9.34
N GLY A 73 12.26 -8.52 -9.32
CA GLY A 73 10.94 -8.84 -8.78
C GLY A 73 10.23 -7.57 -8.32
N LEU A 74 9.13 -7.20 -8.99
CA LEU A 74 8.39 -5.95 -8.72
C LEU A 74 7.96 -5.80 -7.26
N GLN A 75 7.55 -6.91 -6.63
CA GLN A 75 7.12 -6.94 -5.23
C GLN A 75 8.28 -6.73 -4.24
N GLY A 76 9.51 -7.07 -4.63
CA GLY A 76 10.71 -6.92 -3.78
C GLY A 76 11.09 -5.45 -3.55
N GLU A 77 10.77 -4.58 -4.51
CA GLU A 77 11.01 -3.13 -4.43
C GLU A 77 10.11 -2.41 -3.40
N LEU A 78 9.08 -3.08 -2.89
CA LEU A 78 8.13 -2.47 -1.98
C LEU A 78 8.73 -2.21 -0.60
N PHE A 79 9.61 -3.10 -0.12
CA PHE A 79 10.11 -3.14 1.27
C PHE A 79 11.60 -2.81 1.41
N GLY A 80 12.05 -2.64 2.66
CA GLY A 80 13.43 -2.28 3.02
C GLY A 80 13.69 -0.77 3.10
N ASP A 81 14.89 -0.39 3.57
CA ASP A 81 15.27 1.01 3.83
C ASP A 81 15.21 1.90 2.58
N ASN A 82 15.35 1.30 1.39
CA ASN A 82 15.25 1.96 0.10
C ASN A 82 13.99 1.55 -0.69
N GLY A 83 13.05 0.83 -0.06
CA GLY A 83 11.82 0.39 -0.70
C GLY A 83 10.82 1.53 -0.93
N TRP A 84 9.80 1.27 -1.73
CA TRP A 84 8.77 2.26 -2.07
C TRP A 84 7.99 2.74 -0.85
N VAL A 85 7.73 1.85 0.11
CA VAL A 85 7.07 2.21 1.37
C VAL A 85 7.90 3.27 2.11
N ALA A 86 9.20 3.04 2.29
CA ALA A 86 10.09 3.96 2.99
C ALA A 86 10.27 5.31 2.24
N LYS A 87 10.33 5.27 0.90
CA LYS A 87 10.57 6.46 0.07
C LYS A 87 9.33 7.33 -0.13
N TYR A 88 8.15 6.71 -0.27
CA TYR A 88 6.97 7.40 -0.80
C TYR A 88 5.75 7.33 0.12
N SER A 89 5.69 6.41 1.09
CA SER A 89 4.53 6.32 1.99
C SER A 89 4.57 7.43 3.04
N LYS A 90 3.42 8.06 3.26
CA LYS A 90 3.21 8.94 4.44
C LYS A 90 3.11 8.12 5.75
N TYR A 91 2.83 6.82 5.65
CA TYR A 91 2.67 5.90 6.78
C TYR A 91 3.59 4.68 6.59
N PRO A 92 4.90 4.82 6.82
CA PRO A 92 5.89 3.80 6.45
C PRO A 92 6.03 2.58 7.41
N ASN A 93 5.05 2.26 8.26
CA ASN A 93 5.08 1.07 9.16
C ASN A 93 3.98 0.05 8.77
N VAL A 94 4.09 -1.28 8.95
CA VAL A 94 4.66 -2.03 10.10
C VAL A 94 5.52 -3.24 9.67
N PHE A 95 6.47 -3.62 10.56
CA PHE A 95 7.50 -4.67 10.48
C PHE A 95 8.82 -4.29 9.77
N ASP A 96 9.76 -3.72 10.55
CA ASP A 96 11.18 -4.01 10.39
C ASP A 96 11.45 -5.43 10.92
N GLY A 97 11.06 -6.44 10.17
CA GLY A 97 11.40 -7.82 10.48
C GLY A 97 12.91 -7.99 10.57
N ARG A 98 13.46 -7.85 11.77
CA ARG A 98 14.27 -8.93 12.32
C ARG A 98 13.39 -10.16 12.50
#